data_AF-R7IN77-F1
#
_entry.id   AF-R7IN77-F1
#
_cell.length_a   1.000
_cell.length_b   1.000
_cell.length_c   1.000
_cell.angle_alpha   90.00
_cell.angle_beta   90.00
_cell.angle_gamma   90.00
#
_symmetry.space_group_name_H-M   'P 1'
#
loop_
_entity.id
_entity.type
_entity.pdbx_description
1 polymer ?
#
loop_
_entity_poly.entity_id
_entity_poly.type
_entity_poly.pdbx_seq_one_letter_code
_entity_poly.pdbx_strand_id
1 'polypeptide(L)'
;MISTGYNQIKWGILISIIHIYISTELGGFEIVPAFIGYFLIMRGTSAICSETNLEYMNSLKAESLRLFILSCVYWITGIFLGYGLAIQKLILIVFYLFDVLFFGNLLNKTVKYLKESMRLDEADKLRKNRMTFIKCYLALIIFSVIAMIPNAMGFFDIGKVAFRNLLSSGLSYLSISFMLILKLWLSMVIQKYSIH
;
A
#
# COMPACT_ATOMS: atom_id res chain seq x y z
N MET A 1 24.06 8.55 -1.20
CA MET A 1 23.71 7.88 -2.48
C MET A 1 22.56 6.96 -2.18
N ILE A 2 21.32 7.36 -2.51
CA ILE A 2 20.11 6.59 -2.16
C ILE A 2 20.29 5.13 -2.61
N SER A 3 20.04 4.18 -1.70
CA SER A 3 20.09 2.74 -2.00
C SER A 3 19.27 2.46 -3.26
N THR A 4 19.85 1.71 -4.19
CA THR A 4 19.17 1.32 -5.42
C THR A 4 17.87 0.59 -5.10
N GLY A 5 17.86 -0.20 -4.02
CA GLY A 5 16.68 -0.88 -3.51
C GLY A 5 15.58 0.05 -2.96
N TYR A 6 15.89 1.03 -2.09
CA TYR A 6 14.86 1.97 -1.61
C TYR A 6 14.29 2.85 -2.73
N ASN A 7 15.10 3.21 -3.72
CA ASN A 7 14.62 3.94 -4.90
C ASN A 7 13.62 3.11 -5.72
N GLN A 8 13.89 1.81 -5.91
CA GLN A 8 12.95 0.90 -6.57
C GLN A 8 11.64 0.75 -5.80
N ILE A 9 11.70 0.64 -4.46
CA ILE A 9 10.49 0.58 -3.62
C ILE A 9 9.67 1.88 -3.77
N LYS A 10 10.31 3.05 -3.78
CA LYS A 10 9.65 4.35 -3.99
C LYS A 10 8.87 4.37 -5.30
N TRP A 11 9.52 4.00 -6.41
CA TRP A 11 8.87 3.96 -7.72
C TRP A 11 7.74 2.93 -7.78
N GLY A 12 7.91 1.79 -7.12
CA GLY A 12 6.86 0.79 -6.98
C GLY A 12 5.62 1.33 -6.24
N ILE A 13 5.82 2.08 -5.16
CA ILE A 13 4.72 2.77 -4.46
C ILE A 13 4.03 3.76 -5.40
N LEU A 14 4.78 4.62 -6.10
CA LEU A 14 4.20 5.62 -7.00
C LEU A 14 3.38 4.99 -8.14
N ILE A 15 3.89 3.93 -8.76
CA ILE A 15 3.16 3.19 -9.79
C ILE A 15 1.90 2.54 -9.22
N SER A 16 1.95 2.00 -8.00
CA SER A 16 0.76 1.46 -7.34
C SER A 16 -0.31 2.53 -7.08
N ILE A 17 0.08 3.79 -6.82
CA ILE A 17 -0.86 4.92 -6.65
C ILE A 17 -1.53 5.27 -7.98
N ILE A 18 -0.76 5.36 -9.06
CA ILE A 18 -1.27 5.70 -10.40
C ILE A 18 -2.34 4.70 -10.84
N HIS A 19 -2.14 3.41 -10.56
CA HIS A 19 -3.13 2.38 -10.82
C HIS A 19 -4.45 2.65 -10.08
N ILE A 20 -4.38 2.97 -8.78
CA ILE A 20 -5.59 3.19 -7.97
C ILE A 20 -6.35 4.42 -8.47
N TYR A 21 -5.67 5.54 -8.71
CA TYR A 21 -6.32 6.78 -9.15
C TYR A 21 -7.03 6.64 -10.51
N ILE A 22 -6.38 6.00 -11.48
CA ILE A 22 -6.93 5.84 -12.84
C ILE A 22 -8.07 4.82 -12.88
N SER A 23 -7.94 3.71 -12.13
CA SER A 23 -8.95 2.64 -12.11
C SER A 23 -10.27 3.05 -11.47
N THR A 24 -10.25 3.93 -10.46
CA THR A 24 -11.45 4.31 -9.70
C THR A 24 -12.17 5.56 -10.22
N GLU A 25 -11.49 6.49 -10.88
CA GLU A 25 -12.13 7.75 -11.33
C GLU A 25 -12.51 7.78 -12.83
N LEU A 26 -11.82 7.03 -13.70
CA LEU A 26 -11.98 7.15 -15.15
C LEU A 26 -12.73 5.99 -15.83
N GLY A 27 -13.29 5.05 -15.06
CA GLY A 27 -14.27 4.11 -15.59
C GLY A 27 -13.79 3.12 -16.65
N GLY A 28 -12.49 2.93 -16.84
CA GLY A 28 -11.98 1.84 -17.68
C GLY A 28 -10.87 2.26 -18.62
N PHE A 29 -9.63 2.24 -18.13
CA PHE A 29 -8.52 1.62 -18.84
C PHE A 29 -7.34 1.53 -17.87
N GLU A 30 -6.93 0.30 -17.54
CA GLU A 30 -5.76 0.06 -16.70
C GLU A 30 -4.49 0.31 -17.53
N ILE A 31 -4.03 1.57 -17.58
CA ILE A 31 -2.80 1.92 -18.34
C ILE A 31 -1.57 1.20 -17.75
N VAL A 32 -1.56 0.98 -16.43
CA VAL A 32 -0.47 0.27 -15.74
C VAL A 32 -1.07 -0.70 -14.70
N PRO A 33 -0.86 -2.02 -14.86
CA PRO A 33 -1.27 -2.99 -13.85
C PRO A 33 -0.61 -2.76 -12.49
N ALA A 34 -1.38 -2.87 -11.41
CA ALA A 34 -0.88 -2.69 -10.04
C ALA A 34 0.34 -3.57 -9.72
N PHE A 35 0.40 -4.77 -10.31
CA PHE A 35 1.47 -5.73 -10.07
C PHE A 35 2.84 -5.21 -10.51
N ILE A 36 2.92 -4.27 -11.45
CA ILE A 36 4.18 -3.64 -11.86
C ILE A 36 4.79 -2.86 -10.69
N GLY A 37 3.95 -2.16 -9.92
CA GLY A 37 4.38 -1.48 -8.70
C GLY A 37 4.94 -2.45 -7.66
N TYR A 38 4.23 -3.56 -7.43
CA TYR A 38 4.66 -4.59 -6.47
C TYR A 38 5.89 -5.37 -6.94
N PHE A 39 6.07 -5.56 -8.26
CA PHE A 39 7.28 -6.12 -8.84
C PHE A 39 8.52 -5.25 -8.52
N LEU A 40 8.40 -3.94 -8.67
CA LEU A 40 9.47 -3.01 -8.30
C LEU A 40 9.76 -3.02 -6.80
N ILE A 41 8.73 -3.14 -5.95
CA ILE A 41 8.90 -3.29 -4.50
C ILE A 41 9.66 -4.58 -4.18
N MET A 42 9.31 -5.70 -4.81
CA MET A 42 9.99 -6.99 -4.64
C MET A 42 11.46 -6.92 -5.06
N ARG A 43 11.73 -6.32 -6.23
CA ARG A 43 13.10 -6.09 -6.70
C ARG A 43 13.89 -5.19 -5.76
N GLY A 44 13.29 -4.10 -5.32
CA GLY A 44 13.94 -3.15 -4.42
C GLY A 44 14.25 -3.77 -3.06
N THR A 45 13.35 -4.60 -2.55
CA THR A 45 13.57 -5.37 -1.32
C THR A 45 14.71 -6.37 -1.48
N SER A 46 14.77 -7.04 -2.63
CA SER A 46 15.86 -7.98 -2.93
C SER A 46 17.21 -7.27 -2.97
N ALA A 47 17.26 -6.07 -3.59
CA ALA A 47 18.44 -5.22 -3.63
C ALA A 47 18.86 -4.75 -2.22
N ILE A 48 17.93 -4.29 -1.36
CA ILE A 48 18.25 -3.92 0.04
C ILE A 48 18.91 -5.09 0.78
N CYS A 49 18.38 -6.30 0.62
CA CYS A 49 18.93 -7.46 1.32
C CYS A 49 20.33 -7.84 0.79
N SER A 50 20.59 -7.69 -0.51
CA SER A 50 21.94 -7.91 -1.07
C SER A 50 22.92 -6.81 -0.67
N GLU A 51 22.46 -5.55 -0.62
CA GLU A 51 23.28 -4.40 -0.25
C GLU A 51 23.67 -4.44 1.25
N THR A 52 22.74 -4.85 2.11
CA THR A 52 22.98 -4.92 3.57
C THR A 52 23.66 -6.20 4.02
N ASN A 53 23.45 -7.32 3.32
CA ASN A 53 23.88 -8.67 3.73
C ASN A 53 23.42 -9.06 5.16
N LEU A 54 22.31 -8.50 5.64
CA LEU A 54 21.78 -8.75 6.98
C LEU A 54 20.68 -9.80 6.95
N GLU A 55 20.84 -10.87 7.72
CA GLU A 55 19.94 -12.03 7.72
C GLU A 55 18.49 -11.65 8.07
N TYR A 56 18.31 -10.70 9.00
CA TYR A 56 16.97 -10.25 9.39
C TYR A 56 16.23 -9.47 8.28
N MET A 57 16.93 -8.97 7.26
CA MET A 57 16.31 -8.36 6.09
C MET A 57 15.68 -9.40 5.16
N ASN A 58 16.18 -10.66 5.16
CA ASN A 58 15.72 -11.69 4.22
C ASN A 58 14.23 -12.03 4.35
N SER A 59 13.60 -11.90 5.52
CA SER A 59 12.15 -12.10 5.61
C SER A 59 11.33 -11.04 4.84
N LEU A 60 11.90 -9.86 4.53
CA LEU A 60 11.24 -8.90 3.63
C LEU A 60 11.16 -9.44 2.18
N LYS A 61 12.14 -10.24 1.72
CA LYS A 61 12.08 -10.85 0.38
C LYS A 61 10.87 -11.78 0.26
N ALA A 62 10.66 -12.63 1.26
CA ALA A 62 9.51 -13.54 1.27
C ALA A 62 8.18 -12.78 1.34
N GLU A 63 8.08 -11.74 2.16
CA GLU A 63 6.88 -10.90 2.27
C GLU A 63 6.58 -10.15 0.96
N SER A 64 7.59 -9.52 0.35
CA SER A 64 7.42 -8.78 -0.91
C SER A 64 7.08 -9.69 -2.09
N LEU A 65 7.63 -10.92 -2.14
CA LEU A 65 7.26 -11.93 -3.13
C LEU A 65 5.79 -12.36 -2.99
N ARG A 66 5.32 -12.60 -1.75
CA ARG A 66 3.91 -12.94 -1.49
C ARG A 66 2.98 -11.82 -1.94
N LEU A 67 3.35 -10.57 -1.65
CA LEU A 67 2.59 -9.39 -2.08
C LEU A 67 2.54 -9.26 -3.61
N PHE A 68 3.66 -9.51 -4.28
CA PHE A 68 3.71 -9.55 -5.74
C PHE A 68 2.80 -10.65 -6.31
N ILE A 69 2.89 -11.88 -5.82
CA ILE A 69 2.03 -12.99 -6.27
C ILE A 69 0.55 -12.66 -6.05
N LEU A 70 0.19 -12.13 -4.88
CA LEU A 70 -1.18 -11.70 -4.57
C LEU A 70 -1.67 -10.65 -5.57
N SER A 71 -0.82 -9.67 -5.93
CA SER A 71 -1.15 -8.65 -6.94
C SER A 71 -1.36 -9.22 -8.34
N CYS A 72 -0.58 -10.24 -8.73
CA CYS A 72 -0.78 -10.95 -9.99
C CYS A 72 -2.09 -11.75 -9.99
N VAL A 73 -2.37 -12.50 -8.91
CA VAL A 73 -3.60 -13.28 -8.78
C VAL A 73 -4.83 -12.38 -8.83
N TYR A 74 -4.82 -11.24 -8.13
CA TYR A 74 -5.90 -10.26 -8.19
C TYR A 74 -6.16 -9.79 -9.63
N TRP A 75 -5.11 -9.40 -10.33
CA TRP A 75 -5.22 -8.87 -11.68
C TRP A 75 -5.72 -9.92 -12.69
N ILE A 76 -5.17 -11.14 -12.64
CA ILE A 76 -5.63 -12.27 -13.45
C ILE A 76 -7.11 -12.57 -13.17
N THR A 77 -7.50 -12.63 -11.90
CA THR A 77 -8.89 -12.91 -11.50
C THR A 77 -9.83 -11.82 -12.00
N GLY A 78 -9.42 -10.55 -11.95
CA GLY A 78 -10.17 -9.42 -12.48
C GLY A 78 -10.46 -9.51 -13.97
N ILE A 79 -9.47 -9.95 -14.77
CA ILE A 79 -9.62 -10.16 -16.22
C ILE A 79 -10.65 -11.26 -16.52
N PHE A 80 -10.63 -12.36 -15.78
CA PHE A 80 -11.48 -13.53 -16.08
C PHE A 80 -12.88 -13.46 -15.48
N LEU A 81 -13.04 -12.88 -14.29
CA LEU A 81 -14.31 -12.89 -13.54
C LEU A 81 -15.02 -11.53 -13.49
N GLY A 82 -14.37 -10.49 -13.99
CA GLY A 82 -14.86 -9.13 -13.89
C GLY A 82 -14.64 -8.50 -12.51
N TYR A 83 -14.64 -7.18 -12.52
CA TYR A 83 -14.33 -6.33 -11.38
C TYR A 83 -15.59 -5.95 -10.60
N GLY A 84 -16.23 -6.91 -9.92
CA GLY A 84 -17.44 -6.66 -9.13
C GLY A 84 -17.19 -5.77 -7.90
N LEU A 85 -17.99 -4.69 -7.74
CA LEU A 85 -17.79 -3.62 -6.74
C LEU A 85 -17.60 -4.08 -5.28
N ALA A 86 -18.33 -5.10 -4.80
CA ALA A 86 -18.25 -5.56 -3.42
C ALA A 86 -16.97 -6.38 -3.15
N ILE A 87 -16.59 -7.24 -4.09
CA ILE A 87 -15.36 -8.05 -4.03
C ILE A 87 -14.14 -7.13 -4.14
N GLN A 88 -14.20 -6.10 -4.98
CA GLN A 88 -13.12 -5.11 -5.11
C GLN A 88 -12.83 -4.36 -3.81
N LYS A 89 -13.85 -3.86 -3.10
CA LYS A 89 -13.65 -3.15 -1.82
C LYS A 89 -13.01 -4.04 -0.76
N LEU A 90 -13.40 -5.31 -0.69
CA LEU A 90 -12.82 -6.27 0.25
C LEU A 90 -11.36 -6.59 -0.10
N ILE A 91 -11.06 -6.77 -1.39
CA ILE A 91 -9.68 -7.01 -1.84
C ILE A 91 -8.79 -5.79 -1.57
N LEU A 92 -9.30 -4.57 -1.77
CA LEU A 92 -8.58 -3.35 -1.46
C LEU A 92 -8.18 -3.27 0.02
N ILE A 93 -9.08 -3.64 0.93
CA ILE A 93 -8.78 -3.72 2.38
C ILE A 93 -7.68 -4.76 2.65
N VAL A 94 -7.70 -5.91 1.97
CA VAL A 94 -6.63 -6.92 2.09
C VAL A 94 -5.29 -6.33 1.64
N PHE A 95 -5.23 -5.61 0.52
CA PHE A 95 -4.01 -4.92 0.09
C PHE A 95 -3.53 -3.89 1.12
N TYR A 96 -4.45 -3.11 1.72
CA TYR A 96 -4.07 -2.16 2.78
C TYR A 96 -3.50 -2.84 4.02
N LEU A 97 -4.06 -3.98 4.43
CA LEU A 97 -3.52 -4.79 5.53
C LEU A 97 -2.10 -5.26 5.20
N PHE A 98 -1.88 -5.78 3.99
CA PHE A 98 -0.55 -6.19 3.56
C PHE A 98 0.43 -5.01 3.48
N ASP A 99 0.01 -3.86 2.96
CA ASP A 99 0.84 -2.65 2.90
C ASP A 99 1.28 -2.22 4.31
N VAL A 100 0.38 -2.23 5.31
CA VAL A 100 0.73 -1.92 6.70
C VAL A 100 1.76 -2.88 7.25
N LEU A 101 1.53 -4.18 7.07
CA LEU A 101 2.40 -5.22 7.60
C LEU A 101 3.78 -5.14 6.94
N PHE A 102 3.82 -5.10 5.62
CA PHE A 102 5.06 -5.07 4.85
C PHE A 102 5.84 -3.78 5.08
N PHE A 103 5.24 -2.60 4.88
CA PHE A 103 5.96 -1.34 5.05
C PHE A 103 6.24 -1.05 6.53
N GLY A 104 5.37 -1.47 7.45
CA GLY A 104 5.64 -1.41 8.88
C GLY A 104 6.89 -2.22 9.26
N ASN A 105 7.01 -3.43 8.71
CA ASN A 105 8.17 -4.30 8.91
C ASN A 105 9.44 -3.75 8.23
N LEU A 106 9.33 -3.26 6.99
CA LEU A 106 10.41 -2.60 6.27
C LEU A 106 10.98 -1.46 7.12
N LEU A 107 10.14 -0.50 7.53
CA LEU A 107 10.55 0.62 8.37
C LEU A 107 11.15 0.17 9.70
N ASN A 108 10.61 -0.88 10.33
CA ASN A 108 11.16 -1.40 11.58
C ASN A 108 12.58 -1.97 11.40
N LYS A 109 12.82 -2.71 10.31
CA LYS A 109 14.14 -3.24 10.01
C LYS A 109 15.11 -2.16 9.56
N THR A 110 14.64 -1.14 8.84
CA THR A 110 15.43 0.06 8.56
C THR A 110 15.83 0.78 9.85
N VAL A 111 14.95 0.90 10.84
CA VAL A 111 15.29 1.44 12.17
C VAL A 111 16.39 0.61 12.83
N LYS A 112 16.29 -0.72 12.77
CA LYS A 112 17.33 -1.62 13.32
C LYS A 112 18.68 -1.40 12.63
N TYR A 113 18.68 -1.35 11.29
CA TYR A 113 19.87 -1.05 10.49
C TYR A 113 20.52 0.27 10.91
N LEU A 114 19.74 1.35 10.98
CA LEU A 114 20.27 2.67 11.37
C LEU A 114 20.88 2.68 12.76
N LYS A 115 20.34 1.90 13.71
CA LYS A 115 20.94 1.74 15.05
C LYS A 115 22.27 0.99 15.01
N GLU A 116 22.35 -0.10 14.25
CA GLU A 116 23.58 -0.87 14.06
C GLU A 116 24.66 -0.03 13.35
N SER A 117 24.26 0.87 12.44
CA SER A 117 25.15 1.85 11.79
C SER A 117 25.41 3.12 12.63
N MET A 118 25.09 3.13 13.93
CA MET A 118 25.30 4.27 14.85
C MET A 118 24.59 5.58 14.47
N ARG A 119 23.55 5.55 13.63
CA ARG A 119 22.72 6.71 13.20
C ARG A 119 21.47 6.84 14.07
N LEU A 120 21.66 7.07 15.37
CA LEU A 120 20.59 7.01 16.38
C LEU A 120 19.47 8.05 16.18
N ASP A 121 19.83 9.31 15.87
CA ASP A 121 18.83 10.38 15.66
C ASP A 121 17.89 10.08 14.48
N GLU A 122 18.43 9.49 13.42
CA GLU A 122 17.65 9.09 12.26
C GLU A 122 16.76 7.89 12.56
N ALA A 123 17.28 6.92 13.33
CA ALA A 123 16.52 5.76 13.77
C ALA A 123 15.31 6.15 14.63
N ASP A 124 15.46 7.12 15.53
CA ASP A 124 14.37 7.60 16.38
C ASP A 124 13.32 8.41 15.60
N LYS A 125 13.75 9.26 14.67
CA LYS A 125 12.84 9.94 13.74
C LYS A 125 12.05 8.92 12.91
N LEU A 126 12.71 7.89 12.38
CA LEU A 126 12.06 6.84 11.59
C LEU A 126 11.10 5.99 12.43
N ARG A 127 11.46 5.68 13.69
CA ARG A 127 10.59 4.95 14.62
C ARG A 127 9.29 5.71 14.88
N LYS A 128 9.36 7.04 15.08
CA LYS A 128 8.17 7.89 15.24
C LYS A 128 7.33 7.88 13.95
N ASN A 129 7.96 8.07 12.80
CA ASN A 129 7.27 8.01 11.50
C ASN A 129 6.59 6.66 11.28
N ARG A 130 7.24 5.54 11.60
CA ARG A 130 6.62 4.20 11.51
C ARG A 130 5.37 4.09 12.38
N MET A 131 5.39 4.59 13.61
CA MET A 131 4.20 4.56 14.47
C MET A 131 3.05 5.39 13.89
N THR A 132 3.36 6.58 13.35
CA THR A 132 2.36 7.41 12.65
C THR A 132 1.81 6.68 11.42
N PHE A 133 2.67 6.07 10.61
CA PHE A 133 2.30 5.27 9.44
C PHE A 133 1.27 4.19 9.80
N ILE A 134 1.58 3.36 10.81
CA ILE A 134 0.70 2.27 11.25
C ILE A 134 -0.66 2.81 11.72
N LYS A 135 -0.66 3.88 12.54
CA LYS A 135 -1.90 4.49 13.04
C LYS A 135 -2.77 5.03 11.91
N CYS A 136 -2.18 5.77 10.97
CA CYS A 136 -2.93 6.36 9.86
C CYS A 136 -3.50 5.31 8.92
N TYR A 137 -2.75 4.25 8.61
CA TYR A 137 -3.28 3.18 7.77
C TYR A 137 -4.33 2.33 8.50
N LEU A 138 -4.21 2.10 9.81
CA LEU A 138 -5.28 1.45 10.58
C LEU A 138 -6.57 2.27 10.53
N ALA A 139 -6.45 3.60 10.69
CA ALA A 139 -7.58 4.51 10.54
C ALA A 139 -8.17 4.45 9.11
N LEU A 140 -7.32 4.37 8.08
CA LEU A 140 -7.76 4.18 6.69
C LEU A 140 -8.54 2.87 6.52
N ILE A 141 -8.05 1.75 7.05
CA ILE A 141 -8.73 0.45 6.98
C ILE A 141 -10.11 0.53 7.65
N ILE A 142 -10.19 1.09 8.85
CA ILE A 142 -11.47 1.30 9.56
C ILE A 142 -12.41 2.17 8.73
N PHE A 143 -11.89 3.27 8.16
CA PHE A 143 -12.67 4.16 7.31
C PHE A 143 -13.16 3.45 6.03
N SER A 144 -12.33 2.61 5.41
CA SER A 144 -12.71 1.83 4.23
C SER A 144 -13.81 0.81 4.55
N VAL A 145 -13.82 0.22 5.75
CA VAL A 145 -14.93 -0.62 6.22
C VAL A 145 -16.21 0.20 6.41
N ILE A 146 -16.13 1.39 7.00
CA ILE A 146 -17.27 2.32 7.13
C ILE A 146 -17.79 2.73 5.74
N ALA A 147 -16.91 2.94 4.77
CA ALA A 147 -17.26 3.24 3.38
C ALA A 147 -18.00 2.10 2.64
N MET A 148 -18.11 0.92 3.25
CA MET A 148 -18.94 -0.19 2.77
C MET A 148 -20.38 -0.16 3.30
N ILE A 149 -20.69 0.65 4.32
CA ILE A 149 -22.05 0.75 4.89
C ILE A 149 -23.12 1.04 3.83
N PRO A 150 -22.92 1.94 2.84
CA PRO A 150 -23.93 2.19 1.80
C PRO A 150 -24.26 0.94 0.97
N ASN A 151 -23.28 0.06 0.76
CA ASN A 151 -23.49 -1.21 0.06
C ASN A 151 -24.34 -2.17 0.91
N ALA A 152 -24.08 -2.24 2.22
CA ALA A 152 -24.89 -3.03 3.14
C ALA A 152 -26.33 -2.50 3.23
N MET A 153 -26.51 -1.17 3.28
CA MET A 153 -27.83 -0.54 3.19
C MET A 153 -28.55 -0.89 1.88
N GLY A 154 -27.82 -1.03 0.78
CA GLY A 154 -28.35 -1.52 -0.49
C GLY A 154 -28.90 -2.95 -0.38
N PHE A 155 -28.16 -3.84 0.29
CA PHE A 155 -28.54 -5.24 0.48
C PHE A 155 -29.79 -5.42 1.36
N PHE A 156 -29.91 -4.64 2.43
CA PHE A 156 -31.07 -4.68 3.34
C PHE A 156 -32.24 -3.80 2.91
N ASP A 157 -32.18 -3.23 1.71
CA ASP A 157 -33.10 -2.23 1.17
C ASP A 157 -33.42 -1.04 2.11
N ILE A 158 -32.39 -0.55 2.79
CA ILE A 158 -32.49 0.57 3.73
C ILE A 158 -32.21 1.89 3.01
N GLY A 159 -33.19 2.81 3.03
CA GLY A 159 -33.03 4.18 2.52
C GLY A 159 -33.16 4.30 1.00
N LYS A 160 -33.36 5.54 0.52
CA LYS A 160 -33.55 5.81 -0.91
C LYS A 160 -32.27 5.52 -1.72
N VAL A 161 -32.42 4.93 -2.90
CA VAL A 161 -31.33 4.63 -3.84
C VAL A 161 -30.41 5.84 -4.07
N ALA A 162 -30.99 7.02 -4.31
CA ALA A 162 -30.23 8.25 -4.54
C ALA A 162 -29.33 8.63 -3.35
N PHE A 163 -29.83 8.46 -2.11
CA PHE A 163 -29.06 8.74 -0.91
C PHE A 163 -27.92 7.73 -0.71
N ARG A 164 -28.21 6.43 -0.92
CA ARG A 164 -27.18 5.37 -0.85
C ARG A 164 -26.05 5.61 -1.86
N ASN A 165 -26.39 5.99 -3.09
CA ASN A 165 -25.41 6.25 -4.14
C ASN A 165 -24.54 7.47 -3.81
N LEU A 166 -25.16 8.57 -3.36
CA LEU A 166 -24.43 9.77 -2.94
C LEU A 166 -23.45 9.45 -1.80
N LEU A 167 -23.90 8.72 -0.78
CA LEU A 167 -23.08 8.35 0.37
C LEU A 167 -21.95 7.38 -0.04
N SER A 168 -22.24 6.41 -0.90
CA SER A 168 -21.25 5.45 -1.42
C SER A 168 -20.14 6.17 -2.20
N SER A 169 -20.51 7.07 -3.11
CA SER A 169 -19.54 7.84 -3.89
C SER A 169 -18.70 8.75 -3.00
N GLY A 170 -19.33 9.53 -2.12
CA GLY A 170 -18.63 10.46 -1.23
C GLY A 170 -17.61 9.76 -0.31
N LEU A 171 -18.00 8.65 0.32
CA LEU A 171 -17.09 7.87 1.18
C LEU A 171 -15.96 7.20 0.38
N SER A 172 -16.24 6.75 -0.85
CA SER A 172 -15.22 6.14 -1.71
C SER A 172 -14.15 7.15 -2.13
N TYR A 173 -14.55 8.36 -2.56
CA TYR A 173 -13.60 9.44 -2.92
C TYR A 173 -12.72 9.85 -1.75
N LEU A 174 -13.29 10.00 -0.55
CA LEU A 174 -12.51 10.30 0.66
C LEU A 174 -11.51 9.18 0.96
N SER A 175 -11.93 7.92 0.86
CA SER A 175 -11.06 6.77 1.12
C SER A 175 -9.88 6.72 0.15
N ILE A 176 -10.11 6.96 -1.15
CA ILE A 176 -9.06 7.00 -2.17
C ILE A 176 -8.10 8.17 -1.90
N SER A 177 -8.64 9.35 -1.59
CA SER A 177 -7.85 10.55 -1.30
C SER A 177 -6.93 10.35 -0.11
N PHE A 178 -7.44 9.80 1.00
CA PHE A 178 -6.63 9.51 2.18
C PHE A 178 -5.54 8.47 1.90
N MET A 179 -5.88 7.41 1.15
CA MET A 179 -4.91 6.40 0.74
C MET A 179 -3.78 7.01 -0.10
N LEU A 180 -4.12 7.86 -1.07
CA LEU A 180 -3.16 8.53 -1.94
C LEU A 180 -2.18 9.40 -1.14
N ILE A 181 -2.72 10.22 -0.22
CA ILE A 181 -1.91 11.06 0.68
C ILE A 181 -0.95 10.18 1.50
N LEU A 182 -1.44 9.06 2.04
CA LEU A 182 -0.62 8.16 2.85
C LEU A 182 0.48 7.46 2.06
N LYS A 183 0.21 6.99 0.84
CA LYS A 183 1.22 6.38 -0.03
C LYS A 183 2.26 7.41 -0.50
N LEU A 184 1.85 8.64 -0.83
CA LEU A 184 2.78 9.72 -1.15
C LEU A 184 3.68 10.07 0.03
N TRP A 185 3.10 10.19 1.23
CA TRP A 185 3.86 10.45 2.44
C TRP A 185 4.85 9.31 2.75
N LEU A 186 4.43 8.04 2.64
CA LEU A 186 5.32 6.89 2.79
C LEU A 186 6.48 6.91 1.80
N SER A 187 6.20 7.22 0.53
CA SER A 187 7.21 7.37 -0.52
C SER A 187 8.26 8.43 -0.16
N MET A 188 7.83 9.58 0.38
CA MET A 188 8.72 10.63 0.87
C MET A 188 9.56 10.18 2.09
N VAL A 189 8.99 9.39 3.00
CA VAL A 189 9.73 8.84 4.15
C VAL A 189 10.81 7.89 3.67
N ILE A 190 10.47 6.94 2.78
CA ILE A 190 11.41 5.93 2.27
C ILE A 190 12.55 6.57 1.47
N GLN A 191 12.27 7.61 0.68
CA GLN A 191 13.28 8.31 -0.12
C GLN A 191 14.45 8.86 0.71
N LYS A 192 14.23 9.21 1.98
CA LYS A 192 15.28 9.78 2.84
C LYS A 192 16.35 8.77 3.23
N TYR A 193 16.08 7.47 3.07
CA TYR A 193 16.98 6.42 3.54
C TYR A 193 17.85 5.91 2.39
N SER A 194 19.12 6.32 2.49
CA SER A 194 20.26 5.88 1.71
C SER A 194 20.99 4.82 2.54
N ILE A 195 21.06 3.57 2.05
CA ILE A 195 21.98 2.56 2.59
C ILE A 195 23.33 2.83 1.91
N HIS A 196 24.33 3.10 2.73
CA HIS A 196 25.74 3.18 2.35
C HIS A 196 26.46 2.02 3.00
#